data_AF-A0AAE6ISD6-F1
#
_entry.id   AF-A0AAE6ISD6-F1
#
_cell.length_a   1.000
_cell.length_b   1.000
_cell.length_c   1.000
_cell.angle_alpha   90.00
_cell.angle_beta   90.00
_cell.angle_gamma   90.00
#
_symmetry.space_group_name_H-M   'P 1'
#
loop_
_entity.id
_entity.type
_entity.pdbx_description
1 polymer ?
#
loop_
_entity_poly.entity_id
_entity_poly.type
_entity_poly.pdbx_seq_one_letter_code
_entity_poly.pdbx_strand_id
1 'polypeptide(L)'
;MSEKKDLPADLGINKKTTNKVLSLQNDLVKVLTTATLRAFEIGKILYTVEANNSKGRQAFVDWVTKDLKISWQTCLNYKKLFVFFYQDPERLENLTIMQAYAEAGIAVKKALPPPKEEYEEVFTAGEEEEAYDAELAEIFKRNPLSGIQLKKYRVNVEDGTVWGFRKGYGRISIADIRLTKPAGLPELEWLTMQNEVQIVFEKYFEKIERCEDEGVIPEPEDTPFGLKHIGRR
;
A
#
# COMPACT_ATOMS: atom_id res chain seq x y z
N MET A 1 8.70 -15.38 -46.23
CA MET A 1 9.15 -16.03 -44.97
C MET A 1 9.70 -14.93 -44.09
N SER A 2 9.36 -14.87 -42.80
CA SER A 2 9.97 -13.88 -41.90
C SER A 2 11.24 -14.48 -41.31
N GLU A 3 12.36 -13.78 -41.45
CA GLU A 3 13.60 -14.17 -40.77
C GLU A 3 13.41 -14.04 -39.27
N LYS A 4 13.72 -15.10 -38.51
CA LYS A 4 13.95 -14.97 -37.08
C LYS A 4 15.33 -14.37 -36.89
N LYS A 5 15.39 -13.04 -36.69
CA LYS A 5 16.61 -12.41 -36.16
C LYS A 5 16.94 -13.05 -34.82
N ASP A 6 18.14 -13.62 -34.69
CA ASP A 6 18.67 -14.05 -33.42
C ASP A 6 19.05 -12.80 -32.60
N LEU A 7 18.07 -12.29 -31.85
CA LEU A 7 18.15 -11.13 -30.95
C LEU A 7 19.45 -11.02 -30.10
N PRO A 8 20.10 -12.10 -29.64
CA PRO A 8 21.38 -11.99 -28.93
C PRO A 8 22.53 -11.45 -29.80
N ALA A 9 22.54 -11.75 -31.10
CA ALA A 9 23.65 -11.41 -32.00
C ALA A 9 23.69 -9.91 -32.31
N ASP A 10 22.53 -9.32 -32.62
CA ASP A 10 22.37 -7.87 -32.87
C ASP A 10 22.75 -6.99 -31.65
N LEU A 11 22.80 -7.58 -30.46
CA LEU A 11 23.18 -6.93 -29.20
C LEU A 11 24.60 -7.27 -28.71
N GLY A 12 25.36 -8.08 -29.47
CA GLY A 12 26.69 -8.55 -29.05
C GLY A 12 26.70 -9.51 -27.84
N ILE A 13 25.53 -10.00 -27.42
CA ILE A 13 25.37 -10.83 -26.21
C ILE A 13 25.73 -12.27 -26.55
N ASN A 14 26.83 -12.76 -25.97
CA ASN A 14 27.26 -14.14 -26.19
C ASN A 14 26.25 -15.17 -25.63
N LYS A 15 26.16 -16.33 -26.30
CA LYS A 15 25.21 -17.41 -26.00
C LYS A 15 25.29 -17.95 -24.56
N LYS A 16 26.45 -17.86 -23.89
CA LYS A 16 26.62 -18.29 -22.49
C LYS A 16 25.90 -17.31 -21.54
N THR A 17 25.97 -16.01 -21.80
CA THR A 17 25.21 -14.98 -21.06
C THR A 17 23.71 -15.20 -21.22
N THR A 18 23.21 -15.34 -22.46
CA THR A 18 21.78 -15.58 -22.74
C THR A 18 21.26 -16.84 -22.02
N ASN A 19 22.00 -17.95 -22.10
CA ASN A 19 21.63 -19.19 -21.41
C ASN A 19 21.60 -19.02 -19.87
N LYS A 20 22.51 -18.21 -19.29
CA LYS A 20 22.54 -17.97 -17.85
C LYS A 20 21.37 -17.09 -17.38
N VAL A 21 20.98 -16.09 -18.16
CA VAL A 21 19.78 -15.27 -17.88
C VAL A 21 18.52 -16.14 -17.93
N LEU A 22 18.35 -16.95 -18.98
CA LEU A 22 17.21 -17.87 -19.11
C LEU A 22 17.14 -18.90 -17.98
N SER A 23 18.29 -19.45 -17.53
CA SER A 23 18.34 -20.33 -16.34
C SER A 23 17.82 -19.61 -15.10
N LEU A 24 18.33 -18.41 -14.79
CA LEU A 24 17.93 -17.64 -13.62
C LEU A 24 16.44 -17.24 -13.67
N GLN A 25 15.93 -16.88 -14.84
CA GLN A 25 14.51 -16.60 -15.06
C GLN A 25 13.64 -17.85 -14.79
N ASN A 26 14.02 -19.00 -15.34
CA ASN A 26 13.29 -20.25 -15.14
C ASN A 26 13.29 -20.71 -13.67
N ASP A 27 14.40 -20.52 -12.97
CA ASP A 27 14.51 -20.87 -11.54
C ASP A 27 13.70 -19.90 -10.67
N LEU A 28 13.69 -18.60 -10.98
CA LEU A 28 12.82 -17.62 -10.33
C LEU A 28 11.32 -17.93 -10.55
N VAL A 29 10.92 -18.30 -11.77
CA VAL A 29 9.53 -18.68 -12.08
C VAL A 29 9.08 -19.87 -11.22
N LYS A 30 9.89 -20.93 -11.09
CA LYS A 30 9.58 -22.09 -10.22
C LYS A 30 9.37 -21.68 -8.76
N VAL A 31 10.20 -20.76 -8.24
CA VAL A 31 10.07 -20.25 -6.85
C VAL A 31 8.77 -19.48 -6.69
N LEU A 32 8.40 -18.64 -7.67
CA LEU A 32 7.18 -17.84 -7.64
C LEU A 32 5.89 -18.66 -7.80
N THR A 33 5.85 -19.68 -8.68
CA THR A 33 4.69 -20.58 -8.77
C THR A 33 4.55 -21.43 -7.51
N THR A 34 5.67 -21.96 -6.98
CA THR A 34 5.68 -22.69 -5.69
C THR A 34 5.15 -21.83 -4.55
N ALA A 35 5.56 -20.56 -4.46
CA ALA A 35 5.04 -19.63 -3.45
C ALA A 35 3.53 -19.37 -3.60
N THR A 36 3.01 -19.35 -4.82
CA THR A 36 1.59 -19.16 -5.13
C THR A 36 0.74 -20.34 -4.64
N LEU A 37 1.19 -21.57 -4.91
CA LEU A 37 0.53 -22.79 -4.42
C LEU A 37 0.54 -22.86 -2.88
N ARG A 38 1.62 -22.40 -2.22
CA ARG A 38 1.66 -22.28 -0.75
C ARG A 38 0.70 -21.21 -0.22
N ALA A 39 0.62 -20.04 -0.88
CA ALA A 39 -0.34 -18.99 -0.52
C ALA A 39 -1.80 -19.46 -0.61
N PHE A 40 -2.14 -20.26 -1.63
CA PHE A 40 -3.46 -20.86 -1.81
C PHE A 40 -3.82 -21.84 -0.68
N GLU A 41 -2.93 -22.80 -0.36
CA GLU A 41 -3.19 -23.76 0.74
C GLU A 41 -3.24 -23.08 2.12
N ILE A 42 -2.44 -22.03 2.35
CA ILE A 42 -2.59 -21.19 3.56
C ILE A 42 -3.96 -20.50 3.57
N GLY A 43 -4.41 -19.96 2.44
CA GLY A 43 -5.73 -19.35 2.27
C GLY A 43 -6.89 -20.29 2.59
N LYS A 44 -6.81 -21.54 2.12
CA LYS A 44 -7.75 -22.64 2.39
C LYS A 44 -7.82 -22.98 3.88
N ILE A 45 -6.67 -23.08 4.56
CA ILE A 45 -6.60 -23.31 6.00
C ILE A 45 -7.22 -22.13 6.76
N LEU A 46 -6.83 -20.90 6.45
CA LEU A 46 -7.36 -19.68 7.09
C LEU A 46 -8.87 -19.54 6.90
N TYR A 47 -9.39 -19.82 5.71
CA TYR A 47 -10.82 -19.83 5.41
C TYR A 47 -11.57 -20.89 6.24
N THR A 48 -11.02 -22.10 6.31
CA THR A 48 -11.61 -23.22 7.07
C THR A 48 -11.60 -22.95 8.58
N VAL A 49 -10.52 -22.37 9.12
CA VAL A 49 -10.44 -22.02 10.55
C VAL A 49 -11.39 -20.88 10.91
N GLU A 50 -11.52 -19.83 10.09
CA GLU A 50 -12.46 -18.74 10.37
C GLU A 50 -13.92 -19.22 10.30
N ALA A 51 -14.27 -20.05 9.31
CA ALA A 51 -15.62 -20.60 9.14
C ALA A 51 -16.07 -21.51 10.30
N ASN A 52 -15.12 -22.18 10.97
CA ASN A 52 -15.40 -23.06 12.12
C ASN A 52 -15.12 -22.38 13.49
N ASN A 53 -14.83 -21.08 13.52
CA ASN A 53 -14.43 -20.36 14.73
C ASN A 53 -15.63 -20.00 15.64
N SER A 54 -15.92 -20.86 16.62
CA SER A 54 -16.93 -20.59 17.66
C SER A 54 -16.55 -19.50 18.68
N LYS A 55 -15.30 -19.01 18.69
CA LYS A 55 -14.80 -18.00 19.65
C LYS A 55 -14.97 -16.55 19.17
N GLY A 56 -15.59 -16.35 18.01
CA GLY A 56 -15.87 -15.02 17.44
C GLY A 56 -14.66 -14.36 16.77
N ARG A 57 -14.94 -13.36 15.93
CA ARG A 57 -13.97 -12.78 14.97
C ARG A 57 -12.67 -12.31 15.60
N GLN A 58 -12.69 -11.66 16.77
CA GLN A 58 -11.47 -11.14 17.38
C GLN A 58 -10.48 -12.26 17.76
N ALA A 59 -10.94 -13.42 18.19
CA ALA A 59 -10.07 -14.55 18.52
C ALA A 59 -9.32 -15.08 17.27
N PHE A 60 -9.95 -15.01 16.08
CA PHE A 60 -9.30 -15.35 14.81
C PHE A 60 -8.29 -14.27 14.37
N VAL A 61 -8.66 -12.99 14.47
CA VAL A 61 -7.75 -11.86 14.18
C VAL A 61 -6.52 -11.90 15.07
N ASP A 62 -6.69 -12.16 16.37
CA ASP A 62 -5.61 -12.29 17.33
C ASP A 62 -4.69 -13.47 16.99
N TRP A 63 -5.22 -14.66 16.73
CA TRP A 63 -4.43 -15.84 16.33
C TRP A 63 -3.61 -15.58 15.05
N VAL A 64 -4.23 -14.97 14.04
CA VAL A 64 -3.57 -14.65 12.77
C VAL A 64 -2.44 -13.62 12.95
N THR A 65 -2.69 -12.55 13.72
CA THR A 65 -1.79 -11.40 13.79
C THR A 65 -0.75 -11.48 14.90
N LYS A 66 -1.05 -12.14 16.03
CA LYS A 66 -0.18 -12.24 17.21
C LYS A 66 0.58 -13.56 17.22
N ASP A 67 -0.11 -14.69 17.03
CA ASP A 67 0.49 -16.02 17.14
C ASP A 67 1.19 -16.43 15.83
N LEU A 68 0.49 -16.34 14.69
CA LEU A 68 1.06 -16.64 13.37
C LEU A 68 1.89 -15.50 12.78
N LYS A 69 1.76 -14.27 13.31
CA LYS A 69 2.43 -13.04 12.84
C LYS A 69 2.17 -12.71 11.36
N ILE A 70 1.03 -13.15 10.82
CA ILE A 70 0.59 -12.83 9.47
C ILE A 70 -0.20 -11.51 9.54
N SER A 71 0.12 -10.53 8.69
CA SER A 71 -0.65 -9.29 8.63
C SER A 71 -2.10 -9.58 8.22
N TRP A 72 -3.06 -8.83 8.76
CA TRP A 72 -4.48 -9.06 8.46
C TRP A 72 -4.77 -8.93 6.95
N GLN A 73 -4.10 -8.01 6.25
CA GLN A 73 -4.21 -7.90 4.79
C GLN A 73 -3.67 -9.13 4.05
N THR A 74 -2.55 -9.71 4.49
CA THR A 74 -2.02 -10.96 3.89
C THR A 74 -2.97 -12.14 4.12
N CYS A 75 -3.58 -12.22 5.30
CA CYS A 75 -4.63 -13.21 5.60
C CYS A 75 -5.84 -13.06 4.65
N LEU A 76 -6.34 -11.83 4.47
CA LEU A 76 -7.43 -11.54 3.52
C LEU A 76 -7.04 -11.88 2.07
N ASN A 77 -5.83 -11.54 1.64
CA ASN A 77 -5.33 -11.82 0.30
C ASN A 77 -5.24 -13.34 0.03
N TYR A 78 -4.66 -14.12 0.97
CA TYR A 78 -4.60 -15.58 0.84
C TYR A 78 -6.00 -16.21 0.84
N LYS A 79 -6.92 -15.78 1.73
CA LYS A 79 -8.30 -16.25 1.71
C LYS A 79 -9.03 -15.92 0.39
N LYS A 80 -8.81 -14.73 -0.17
CA LYS A 80 -9.41 -14.33 -1.47
C LYS A 80 -8.81 -15.12 -2.64
N LEU A 81 -7.50 -15.39 -2.63
CA LEU A 81 -6.84 -16.27 -3.59
C LEU A 81 -7.45 -17.67 -3.57
N PHE A 82 -7.64 -18.26 -2.37
CA PHE A 82 -8.33 -19.54 -2.24
C PHE A 82 -9.77 -19.50 -2.78
N VAL A 83 -10.59 -18.53 -2.36
CA VAL A 83 -11.99 -18.41 -2.77
C VAL A 83 -12.15 -18.18 -4.28
N PHE A 84 -11.17 -17.60 -4.96
CA PHE A 84 -11.19 -17.44 -6.42
C PHE A 84 -10.81 -18.75 -7.15
N PHE A 85 -9.74 -19.43 -6.72
CA PHE A 85 -9.19 -20.59 -7.44
C PHE A 85 -9.70 -21.96 -6.94
N TYR A 86 -10.59 -22.06 -5.94
CA TYR A 86 -10.98 -23.38 -5.38
C TYR A 86 -11.65 -24.34 -6.39
N GLN A 87 -12.24 -23.83 -7.47
CA GLN A 87 -12.85 -24.62 -8.54
C GLN A 87 -11.85 -25.05 -9.63
N ASP A 88 -10.70 -24.37 -9.71
CA ASP A 88 -9.67 -24.55 -10.74
C ASP A 88 -8.28 -24.21 -10.14
N PRO A 89 -7.76 -25.07 -9.23
CA PRO A 89 -6.48 -24.84 -8.59
C PRO A 89 -5.29 -25.13 -9.51
N GLU A 90 -5.49 -25.95 -10.56
CA GLU A 90 -4.43 -26.38 -11.49
C GLU A 90 -3.86 -25.20 -12.30
N ARG A 91 -4.66 -24.17 -12.58
CA ARG A 91 -4.16 -22.89 -13.13
C ARG A 91 -3.01 -22.27 -12.33
N LEU A 92 -2.98 -22.44 -11.02
CA LEU A 92 -1.94 -21.84 -10.16
C LEU A 92 -0.54 -22.42 -10.40
N GLU A 93 -0.42 -23.61 -11.00
CA GLU A 93 0.90 -24.17 -11.35
C GLU A 93 1.64 -23.31 -12.39
N ASN A 94 0.89 -22.56 -13.21
CA ASN A 94 1.39 -21.73 -14.30
C ASN A 94 1.40 -20.23 -13.98
N LEU A 95 1.00 -19.83 -12.76
CA LEU A 95 0.85 -18.44 -12.36
C LEU A 95 1.81 -18.07 -11.23
N THR A 96 2.52 -16.95 -11.39
CA THR A 96 3.21 -16.30 -10.27
C THR A 96 2.21 -15.59 -9.35
N ILE A 97 2.60 -15.33 -8.11
CA ILE A 97 1.69 -14.80 -7.09
C ILE A 97 1.09 -13.44 -7.47
N MET A 98 1.85 -12.63 -8.23
CA MET A 98 1.37 -11.34 -8.76
C MET A 98 0.30 -11.50 -9.85
N GLN A 99 0.41 -12.53 -10.71
CA GLN A 99 -0.58 -12.83 -11.74
C GLN A 99 -1.85 -13.42 -11.11
N ALA A 100 -1.72 -14.39 -10.21
CA ALA A 100 -2.85 -14.98 -9.50
C ALA A 100 -3.56 -13.94 -8.61
N TYR A 101 -2.83 -13.00 -8.00
CA TYR A 101 -3.43 -11.84 -7.33
C TYR A 101 -4.16 -10.91 -8.30
N ALA A 102 -3.59 -10.60 -9.47
CA ALA A 102 -4.26 -9.77 -10.46
C ALA A 102 -5.58 -10.40 -10.96
N GLU A 103 -5.57 -11.70 -11.26
CA GLU A 103 -6.77 -12.46 -11.66
C GLU A 103 -7.83 -12.50 -10.54
N ALA A 104 -7.42 -12.73 -9.29
CA ALA A 104 -8.31 -12.68 -8.13
C ALA A 104 -8.74 -11.24 -7.72
N GLY A 105 -8.37 -10.21 -8.50
CA GLY A 105 -8.66 -8.81 -8.20
C GLY A 105 -8.11 -8.36 -6.84
N ILE A 106 -6.93 -8.87 -6.44
CA ILE A 106 -6.19 -8.47 -5.24
C ILE A 106 -5.28 -7.31 -5.65
N ALA A 107 -5.57 -6.12 -5.12
CA ALA A 107 -4.76 -4.93 -5.35
C ALA A 107 -3.45 -5.01 -4.54
N VAL A 108 -2.48 -5.76 -5.06
CA VAL A 108 -1.07 -5.53 -4.70
C VAL A 108 -0.71 -4.10 -5.09
N LYS A 109 0.08 -3.40 -4.25
CA LYS A 109 0.69 -2.12 -4.66
C LYS A 109 1.37 -2.35 -6.01
N LYS A 110 1.13 -1.47 -7.00
CA LYS A 110 1.70 -1.62 -8.35
C LYS A 110 3.20 -1.87 -8.23
N ALA A 111 3.72 -2.75 -9.10
CA ALA A 111 5.17 -2.86 -9.27
C ALA A 111 5.76 -1.47 -9.51
N LEU A 112 6.98 -1.25 -9.00
CA LEU A 112 7.65 0.05 -9.03
C LEU A 112 7.54 0.68 -10.43
N PRO A 113 7.27 2.00 -10.53
CA PRO A 113 7.39 2.69 -11.81
C PRO A 113 8.79 2.47 -12.38
N PRO A 114 8.96 2.49 -13.73
CA PRO A 114 10.28 2.37 -14.33
C PRO A 114 11.23 3.42 -13.72
N PRO A 115 12.51 3.09 -13.50
CA PRO A 115 13.45 4.02 -12.91
C PRO A 115 13.50 5.30 -13.73
N LYS A 116 13.31 6.44 -13.06
CA LYS A 116 13.73 7.72 -13.61
C LYS A 116 15.26 7.74 -13.59
N GLU A 117 15.86 8.28 -14.63
CA GLU A 117 17.31 8.43 -14.71
C GLU A 117 17.76 9.55 -13.75
N GLU A 118 18.84 9.26 -13.02
CA GLU A 118 19.49 10.14 -12.03
C GLU A 118 18.63 10.42 -10.76
N TYR A 119 19.15 10.34 -9.53
CA TYR A 119 20.56 10.34 -9.06
C TYR A 119 20.85 9.11 -8.16
N GLU A 120 22.13 8.76 -7.99
CA GLU A 120 22.53 7.74 -7.02
C GLU A 120 22.58 8.33 -5.59
N GLU A 121 21.59 8.03 -4.77
CA GLU A 121 21.74 8.09 -3.31
C GLU A 121 21.92 6.67 -2.75
N VAL A 122 23.06 6.46 -2.07
CA VAL A 122 23.37 5.20 -1.40
C VAL A 122 22.56 5.15 -0.12
N PHE A 123 21.68 4.14 0.03
CA PHE A 123 20.85 3.97 1.22
C PHE A 123 21.68 3.64 2.48
N THR A 124 22.23 4.67 3.13
CA THR A 124 22.75 4.63 4.49
C THR A 124 21.60 4.68 5.49
N ALA A 125 21.47 3.63 6.31
CA ALA A 125 20.42 3.57 7.33
C ALA A 125 20.69 4.59 8.45
N GLY A 126 20.01 5.74 8.39
CA GLY A 126 20.11 6.80 9.42
C GLY A 126 19.44 8.14 9.06
N GLU A 127 19.16 8.42 7.78
CA GLU A 127 18.83 9.79 7.32
C GLU A 127 17.33 10.04 7.03
N GLU A 128 16.42 9.14 7.42
CA GLU A 128 14.97 9.29 7.15
C GLU A 128 14.27 10.41 7.95
N GLU A 129 14.81 10.85 9.10
CA GLU A 129 14.15 11.85 9.97
C GLU A 129 14.16 13.28 9.38
N GLU A 130 15.30 13.80 8.91
CA GLU A 130 15.40 15.22 8.52
C GLU A 130 14.65 15.56 7.22
N ALA A 131 14.59 14.63 6.26
CA ALA A 131 13.90 14.84 4.99
C ALA A 131 12.37 14.87 5.12
N TYR A 132 11.81 14.03 6.00
CA TYR A 132 10.36 13.95 6.24
C TYR A 132 9.82 15.20 6.96
N ASP A 133 10.59 15.73 7.91
CA ASP A 133 10.25 16.98 8.60
C ASP A 133 10.27 18.20 7.65
N ALA A 134 11.13 18.19 6.61
CA ALA A 134 11.15 19.25 5.60
C ALA A 134 9.87 19.29 4.74
N GLU A 135 9.36 18.12 4.30
CA GLU A 135 8.09 18.01 3.55
C GLU A 135 6.90 18.46 4.40
N LEU A 136 6.82 17.98 5.65
CA LEU A 136 5.79 18.38 6.61
C LEU A 136 5.85 19.89 6.90
N ALA A 137 7.04 20.45 7.09
CA ALA A 137 7.23 21.87 7.30
C ALA A 137 6.81 22.70 6.07
N GLU A 138 6.86 22.16 4.85
CA GLU A 138 6.30 22.85 3.68
C GLU A 138 4.77 22.77 3.63
N ILE A 139 4.18 21.59 3.88
CA ILE A 139 2.72 21.40 3.93
C ILE A 139 2.05 22.35 4.94
N PHE A 140 2.69 22.60 6.09
CA PHE A 140 2.17 23.54 7.08
C PHE A 140 2.40 25.04 6.75
N LYS A 141 3.37 25.37 5.88
CA LYS A 141 3.55 26.73 5.32
C LYS A 141 2.48 27.07 4.28
N ARG A 142 1.90 26.07 3.59
CA ARG A 142 0.83 26.27 2.61
C ARG A 142 -0.48 26.68 3.31
N ASN A 143 -1.19 27.62 2.69
CA ASN A 143 -2.53 28.03 3.13
C ASN A 143 -3.57 26.94 2.77
N PRO A 144 -4.49 26.58 3.67
CA PRO A 144 -5.61 25.67 3.36
C PRO A 144 -6.50 26.21 2.22
N LEU A 145 -6.99 25.31 1.33
CA LEU A 145 -7.75 25.69 0.13
C LEU A 145 -9.11 26.35 0.45
N SER A 146 -9.67 26.05 1.62
CA SER A 146 -10.88 26.67 2.16
C SER A 146 -10.69 28.10 2.66
N GLY A 147 -9.43 28.56 2.81
CA GLY A 147 -9.09 29.81 3.49
C GLY A 147 -9.23 29.78 5.02
N ILE A 148 -9.60 28.64 5.61
CA ILE A 148 -9.76 28.48 7.06
C ILE A 148 -8.40 28.32 7.73
N GLN A 149 -8.14 29.06 8.82
CA GLN A 149 -6.84 29.04 9.49
C GLN A 149 -6.69 27.87 10.47
N LEU A 150 -6.43 26.68 9.93
CA LEU A 150 -6.05 25.49 10.72
C LEU A 150 -4.66 25.65 11.35
N LYS A 151 -4.53 25.31 12.64
CA LYS A 151 -3.31 25.44 13.45
C LYS A 151 -2.54 24.12 13.61
N LYS A 152 -3.29 23.02 13.78
CA LYS A 152 -2.80 21.68 14.18
C LYS A 152 -2.85 20.70 13.01
N TYR A 153 -3.86 20.81 12.14
CA TYR A 153 -4.08 19.87 11.04
C TYR A 153 -3.86 20.51 9.65
N ARG A 154 -3.55 19.65 8.67
CA ARG A 154 -3.56 19.95 7.23
C ARG A 154 -4.22 18.79 6.48
N VAL A 155 -4.74 19.10 5.29
CA VAL A 155 -5.31 18.14 4.35
C VAL A 155 -4.64 18.38 3.00
N ASN A 156 -4.44 17.33 2.21
CA ASN A 156 -3.92 17.41 0.85
C ASN A 156 -4.57 16.30 0.01
N VAL A 157 -4.76 16.49 -1.30
CA VAL A 157 -5.32 15.47 -2.21
C VAL A 157 -4.38 15.28 -3.39
N GLU A 158 -3.71 14.14 -3.43
CA GLU A 158 -2.67 13.82 -4.43
C GLU A 158 -2.98 12.49 -5.11
N ASP A 159 -2.94 12.45 -6.45
CA ASP A 159 -3.38 11.31 -7.28
C ASP A 159 -4.74 10.72 -6.85
N GLY A 160 -5.66 11.60 -6.44
CA GLY A 160 -6.97 11.26 -5.91
C GLY A 160 -6.99 10.60 -4.52
N THR A 161 -5.87 10.59 -3.81
CA THR A 161 -5.73 10.00 -2.47
C THR A 161 -5.75 11.11 -1.42
N VAL A 162 -6.72 11.07 -0.51
CA VAL A 162 -6.89 12.11 0.52
C VAL A 162 -5.91 11.85 1.68
N TRP A 163 -5.00 12.79 1.92
CA TRP A 163 -4.13 12.83 3.09
C TRP A 163 -4.69 13.74 4.17
N GLY A 164 -4.51 13.36 5.44
CA GLY A 164 -4.44 14.30 6.55
C GLY A 164 -3.03 14.35 7.12
N PHE A 165 -2.70 15.43 7.82
CA PHE A 165 -1.46 15.59 8.58
C PHE A 165 -1.76 16.29 9.90
N ARG A 166 -1.08 15.90 10.98
CA ARG A 166 -1.09 16.61 12.28
C ARG A 166 0.32 17.10 12.61
N LYS A 167 0.44 18.36 13.02
CA LYS A 167 1.69 19.00 13.40
C LYS A 167 2.31 18.27 14.60
N GLY A 168 3.58 17.88 14.50
CA GLY A 168 4.27 17.08 15.53
C GLY A 168 4.03 15.56 15.46
N TYR A 169 3.16 15.08 14.56
CA TYR A 169 2.84 13.66 14.38
C TYR A 169 3.07 13.15 12.94
N GLY A 170 2.88 14.02 11.94
CA GLY A 170 3.02 13.67 10.52
C GLY A 170 1.72 13.23 9.86
N ARG A 171 1.82 12.38 8.83
CA ARG A 171 0.70 11.99 7.94
C ARG A 171 -0.26 11.01 8.63
N ILE A 172 -1.51 11.44 8.87
CA ILE A 172 -2.58 10.67 9.52
C ILE A 172 -3.57 10.09 8.50
N SER A 173 -4.17 8.93 8.84
CA SER A 173 -5.28 8.36 8.07
C SER A 173 -6.59 9.06 8.45
N ILE A 174 -7.28 9.66 7.48
CA ILE A 174 -8.51 10.45 7.72
C ILE A 174 -9.73 9.90 6.98
N ALA A 175 -9.53 9.20 5.86
CA ALA A 175 -10.55 8.46 5.13
C ALA A 175 -9.89 7.45 4.18
N ASP A 176 -10.44 6.23 4.10
CA ASP A 176 -10.08 5.26 3.06
C ASP A 176 -10.90 5.55 1.78
N ILE A 177 -10.66 6.73 1.21
CA ILE A 177 -11.35 7.23 0.00
C ILE A 177 -10.31 7.47 -1.08
N ARG A 178 -10.48 6.75 -2.20
CA ARG A 178 -9.74 7.02 -3.44
C ARG A 178 -10.66 7.63 -4.49
N LEU A 179 -10.54 8.93 -4.66
CA LEU A 179 -11.09 9.64 -5.81
C LEU A 179 -10.41 9.07 -7.06
N THR A 180 -11.14 8.35 -7.89
CA THR A 180 -10.60 7.76 -9.13
C THR A 180 -11.21 8.46 -10.32
N LYS A 181 -10.37 9.04 -11.18
CA LYS A 181 -10.83 9.86 -12.31
C LYS A 181 -11.75 9.05 -13.25
N PRO A 182 -13.00 9.48 -13.48
CA PRO A 182 -13.89 8.84 -14.46
C PRO A 182 -13.33 8.95 -15.88
N ALA A 183 -13.49 7.90 -16.67
CA ALA A 183 -13.10 7.91 -18.09
C ALA A 183 -13.91 8.99 -18.85
N GLY A 184 -13.20 9.85 -19.58
CA GLY A 184 -13.80 10.96 -20.34
C GLY A 184 -14.01 12.26 -19.56
N LEU A 185 -13.75 12.31 -18.24
CA LEU A 185 -13.85 13.55 -17.48
C LEU A 185 -12.69 14.53 -17.82
N PRO A 186 -12.95 15.83 -18.02
CA PRO A 186 -11.88 16.83 -18.19
C PRO A 186 -10.96 16.91 -16.97
N GLU A 187 -9.70 17.30 -17.18
CA GLU A 187 -8.73 17.43 -16.08
C GLU A 187 -9.06 18.57 -15.13
N LEU A 188 -9.59 19.68 -15.65
CA LEU A 188 -9.96 20.84 -14.82
C LEU A 188 -11.12 20.51 -13.87
N GLU A 189 -12.17 19.85 -14.36
CA GLU A 189 -13.27 19.36 -13.52
C GLU A 189 -12.78 18.35 -12.48
N TRP A 190 -11.86 17.47 -12.87
CA TRP A 190 -11.27 16.51 -11.95
C TRP A 190 -10.41 17.15 -10.85
N LEU A 191 -9.71 18.24 -11.15
CA LEU A 191 -8.99 19.04 -10.16
C LEU A 191 -9.96 19.78 -9.22
N THR A 192 -11.03 20.38 -9.76
CA THR A 192 -12.09 21.02 -8.97
C THR A 192 -12.71 20.06 -7.96
N MET A 193 -13.08 18.84 -8.38
CA MET A 193 -13.65 17.82 -7.48
C MET A 193 -12.70 17.41 -6.35
N GLN A 194 -11.39 17.34 -6.62
CA GLN A 194 -10.38 17.05 -5.59
C GLN A 194 -10.24 18.21 -4.59
N ASN A 195 -10.23 19.45 -5.08
CA ASN A 195 -10.18 20.66 -4.24
C ASN A 195 -11.43 20.78 -3.35
N GLU A 196 -12.62 20.47 -3.86
CA GLU A 196 -13.86 20.47 -3.08
C GLU A 196 -13.81 19.46 -1.92
N VAL A 197 -13.30 18.24 -2.16
CA VAL A 197 -13.11 17.22 -1.12
C VAL A 197 -12.12 17.71 -0.06
N GLN A 198 -11.00 18.33 -0.47
CA GLN A 198 -10.06 18.92 0.48
C GLN A 198 -10.72 20.00 1.35
N ILE A 199 -11.47 20.93 0.74
CA ILE A 199 -12.20 22.00 1.43
C ILE A 199 -13.22 21.45 2.44
N VAL A 200 -13.86 20.31 2.16
CA VAL A 200 -14.79 19.64 3.08
C VAL A 200 -14.04 19.04 4.28
N PHE A 201 -12.90 18.39 4.07
CA PHE A 201 -12.08 17.87 5.16
C PHE A 201 -11.42 18.98 6.00
N GLU A 202 -11.01 20.10 5.40
CA GLU A 202 -10.51 21.26 6.16
C GLU A 202 -11.61 21.85 7.09
N LYS A 203 -12.85 21.96 6.60
CA LYS A 203 -14.05 22.34 7.42
C LYS A 203 -14.44 21.30 8.47
N TYR A 204 -14.01 20.05 8.32
CA TYR A 204 -14.12 19.03 9.36
C TYR A 204 -13.06 19.26 10.45
N PHE A 205 -11.79 19.43 10.06
CA PHE A 205 -10.70 19.66 11.00
C PHE A 205 -10.81 20.97 11.77
N GLU A 206 -11.41 22.02 11.22
CA GLU A 206 -11.76 23.26 11.96
C GLU A 206 -12.60 22.95 13.21
N LYS A 207 -13.56 22.03 13.09
CA LYS A 207 -14.44 21.63 14.20
C LYS A 207 -13.71 20.73 15.20
N ILE A 208 -12.79 19.89 14.73
CA ILE A 208 -11.93 19.07 15.60
C ILE A 208 -10.99 19.97 16.41
N GLU A 209 -10.24 20.88 15.77
CA GLU A 209 -9.36 21.83 16.46
C GLU A 209 -10.12 22.66 17.49
N ARG A 210 -11.34 23.12 17.17
CA ARG A 210 -12.16 23.85 18.14
C ARG A 210 -12.60 22.97 19.31
N CYS A 211 -13.07 21.75 19.07
CA CYS A 211 -13.47 20.84 20.16
C CYS A 211 -12.29 20.40 21.04
N GLU A 212 -11.07 20.34 20.48
CA GLU A 212 -9.83 20.15 21.24
C GLU A 212 -9.46 21.41 22.06
N ASP A 213 -9.42 22.58 21.43
CA ASP A 213 -9.11 23.87 22.09
C ASP A 213 -10.13 24.22 23.20
N GLU A 214 -11.38 23.78 23.06
CA GLU A 214 -12.46 23.91 24.06
C GLU A 214 -12.44 22.78 25.12
N GLY A 215 -11.59 21.76 24.98
CA GLY A 215 -11.50 20.62 25.91
C GLY A 215 -12.70 19.66 25.88
N VAL A 216 -13.53 19.72 24.84
CA VAL A 216 -14.73 18.87 24.63
C VAL A 216 -14.34 17.45 24.23
N ILE A 217 -13.21 17.32 23.50
CA ILE A 217 -12.53 16.05 23.23
C ILE A 217 -11.07 16.17 23.67
N PRO A 218 -10.44 15.09 24.16
CA PRO A 218 -9.01 15.11 24.43
C PRO A 218 -8.22 15.29 23.13
N GLU A 219 -7.14 16.07 23.17
CA GLU A 219 -6.15 16.04 22.09
C GLU A 219 -5.58 14.61 21.98
N PRO A 220 -5.38 14.07 20.76
CA PRO A 220 -4.75 12.77 20.60
C PRO A 220 -3.35 12.75 21.21
N GLU A 221 -2.97 11.67 21.91
CA GLU A 221 -1.64 11.55 22.50
C GLU A 221 -0.55 11.66 21.42
N ASP A 222 0.36 12.63 21.57
CA ASP A 222 1.54 12.75 20.71
C ASP A 222 2.59 11.69 21.08
N THR A 223 2.28 10.44 20.74
CA THR A 223 3.28 9.36 20.72
C THR A 223 4.11 9.47 19.44
N PRO A 224 5.43 9.74 19.51
CA PRO A 224 6.31 9.62 18.36
C PRO A 224 6.28 8.19 17.83
N PHE A 225 6.49 8.02 16.52
CA PHE A 225 6.31 6.72 15.88
C PHE A 225 7.34 5.68 16.39
N GLY A 226 6.89 4.80 17.29
CA GLY A 226 7.49 3.49 17.48
C GLY A 226 8.67 3.34 18.46
N LEU A 227 8.64 3.90 19.67
CA LEU A 227 9.50 3.37 20.75
C LEU A 227 8.99 3.53 22.20
N LYS A 228 8.11 2.62 22.65
CA LYS A 228 8.23 1.88 23.93
C LYS A 228 7.12 0.86 24.16
N HIS A 229 7.45 -0.43 24.01
CA HIS A 229 7.10 -1.36 25.08
C HIS A 229 8.07 -1.11 26.24
N ILE A 230 7.54 -0.73 27.41
CA ILE A 230 8.02 -0.98 28.79
C ILE A 230 7.18 -0.06 29.69
N GLY A 231 6.34 -0.56 30.59
CA GLY A 231 6.07 -1.98 30.85
C GLY A 231 4.98 -2.22 31.89
N ARG A 232 4.88 -3.47 32.34
CA ARG A 232 3.97 -3.86 33.44
C ARG A 232 4.32 -3.12 34.73
N ARG A 233 3.29 -2.59 35.40
CA ARG A 233 2.92 -3.03 36.75
C ARG A 233 1.42 -2.94 36.94
#